data_AF-A0A6I7PH86-F1
#
_entry.id   AF-A0A6I7PH86-F1
#
_cell.length_a   1.000
_cell.length_b   1.000
_cell.length_c   1.000
_cell.angle_alpha   90.00
_cell.angle_beta   90.00
_cell.angle_gamma   90.00
#
_symmetry.space_group_name_H-M   'P 1'
#
loop_
_entity.id
_entity.type
_entity.pdbx_description
1 polymer ?
#
loop_
_entity_poly.entity_id
_entity_poly.type
_entity_poly.pdbx_seq_one_letter_code
_entity_poly.pdbx_strand_id
1 'polypeptide(L)'
;MAVKTITIDMEAYGLLAAARRGNESFSTVIKETFAPASHTAAALLRCMADWQPSDALIAAMDQVLADRENNLLVAEVAPEYLQGERD
;
A
#
# COMPACT_ATOMS: atom_id res chain seq x y z
N MET A 1 33.22 3.55 -3.37
CA MET A 1 32.05 3.78 -4.26
C MET A 1 32.57 4.16 -5.63
N ALA A 2 32.07 3.56 -6.70
CA ALA A 2 32.39 4.01 -8.05
C ALA A 2 31.61 5.30 -8.33
N VAL A 3 32.31 6.37 -8.68
CA VAL A 3 31.71 7.62 -9.13
C VAL A 3 31.76 7.61 -10.66
N LYS A 4 30.64 7.93 -11.30
CA LYS A 4 30.56 8.11 -12.75
C LYS A 4 30.20 9.56 -13.04
N THR A 5 30.93 10.17 -13.97
CA THR A 5 30.60 11.50 -14.49
C THR A 5 29.62 11.32 -15.65
N ILE A 6 28.50 12.05 -15.60
CA ILE A 6 27.52 12.13 -16.68
C ILE A 6 27.40 13.59 -17.11
N THR A 7 27.20 13.82 -18.40
CA THR A 7 26.87 15.15 -18.94
C THR A 7 25.36 15.23 -19.07
N ILE A 8 24.78 16.30 -18.53
CA ILE A 8 23.35 16.61 -18.63
C ILE A 8 23.21 18.06 -19.09
N ASP A 9 22.07 18.40 -19.69
CA ASP A 9 21.77 19.79 -19.99
C ASP A 9 21.51 20.60 -18.71
N MET A 10 21.43 21.92 -18.86
CA MET A 10 21.25 22.85 -17.74
C MET A 10 19.85 22.81 -17.14
N GLU A 11 18.83 22.39 -17.90
CA GLU A 11 17.46 22.27 -17.40
C GLU A 11 17.33 21.09 -16.45
N ALA A 12 17.84 19.93 -16.86
CA ALA A 12 17.94 18.73 -16.04
C ALA A 12 18.78 18.98 -14.78
N TYR A 13 19.91 19.72 -14.90
CA TYR A 13 20.68 20.13 -13.74
C TYR A 13 19.85 20.99 -12.78
N GLY A 14 19.10 21.96 -13.30
CA GLY A 14 18.22 22.82 -12.51
C GLY A 14 17.15 22.03 -11.75
N LEU A 15 16.51 21.07 -12.41
CA LEU A 15 15.52 20.18 -11.78
C LEU A 15 16.12 19.35 -10.65
N LEU A 16 17.30 18.76 -10.87
CA LEU A 16 17.99 17.98 -9.83
C LEU A 16 18.44 18.85 -8.66
N ALA A 17 18.92 20.07 -8.93
CA ALA A 17 19.33 21.01 -7.89
C ALA A 17 18.14 21.49 -7.05
N ALA A 18 16.99 21.72 -7.66
CA ALA A 18 15.75 22.10 -6.96
C ALA A 18 15.17 20.95 -6.12
N ALA A 19 15.27 19.71 -6.60
CA ALA A 19 14.78 18.53 -5.87
C ALA A 19 15.67 18.13 -4.69
N ARG A 20 16.93 18.58 -4.66
CA ARG A 20 17.92 18.23 -3.63
C ARG A 20 17.61 18.89 -2.29
N ARG A 21 17.55 18.12 -1.21
CA ARG A 21 17.37 18.66 0.16
C ARG A 21 18.72 18.87 0.87
N GLY A 22 19.11 20.13 1.06
CA GLY A 22 20.33 20.48 1.78
C GLY A 22 21.61 19.92 1.14
N ASN A 23 22.35 19.11 1.91
CA ASN A 23 23.61 18.45 1.50
C ASN A 23 23.40 17.04 0.92
N GLU A 24 22.19 16.69 0.52
CA GLU A 24 21.90 15.43 -0.16
C GLU A 24 22.72 15.26 -1.45
N SER A 25 23.15 14.03 -1.75
CA SER A 25 23.88 13.76 -2.97
C SER A 25 22.96 13.70 -4.19
N PHE A 26 23.41 14.14 -5.35
CA PHE A 26 22.65 13.98 -6.59
C PHE A 26 22.32 12.51 -6.89
N SER A 27 23.22 11.58 -6.52
CA SER A 27 22.97 10.14 -6.61
C SER A 27 21.75 9.70 -5.79
N THR A 28 21.50 10.31 -4.63
CA THR A 28 20.32 10.04 -3.81
C THR A 28 19.07 10.56 -4.49
N VAL A 29 19.08 11.81 -4.96
CA VAL A 29 17.96 12.43 -5.69
C VAL A 29 17.57 11.60 -6.91
N ILE A 30 18.56 11.17 -7.71
CA ILE A 30 18.34 10.31 -8.89
C ILE A 30 17.73 8.98 -8.44
N LYS A 31 18.27 8.35 -7.40
CA LYS A 31 17.73 7.08 -6.88
C LYS A 31 16.31 7.23 -6.36
N GLU A 32 15.96 8.29 -5.65
CA GLU A 32 14.59 8.51 -5.17
C GLU A 32 13.63 8.76 -6.33
N THR A 33 14.07 9.53 -7.33
CA THR A 33 13.26 9.87 -8.51
C THR A 33 12.96 8.64 -9.37
N PHE A 34 13.96 7.77 -9.57
CA PHE A 34 13.84 6.57 -10.40
C PHE A 34 13.65 5.29 -9.61
N ALA A 35 13.60 5.36 -8.27
CA ALA A 35 13.27 4.20 -7.45
C ALA A 35 11.87 3.76 -7.85
N PRO A 36 11.64 2.45 -8.02
CA PRO A 36 10.29 1.96 -8.24
C PRO A 36 9.44 2.44 -7.06
N ALA A 37 8.42 3.24 -7.37
CA ALA A 37 7.51 3.84 -6.38
C ALA A 37 6.72 2.78 -5.58
N SER A 38 6.95 1.48 -5.83
CA SER A 38 6.14 0.33 -5.45
C SER A 38 6.04 0.03 -3.96
N HIS A 39 6.77 0.74 -3.09
CA HIS A 39 6.80 0.43 -1.64
C HIS A 39 6.39 1.59 -0.74
N THR A 40 5.60 2.54 -1.25
CA THR A 40 5.03 3.60 -0.41
C THR A 40 3.51 3.45 -0.30
N ALA A 41 2.94 3.78 0.86
CA ALA A 41 1.48 3.84 1.04
C ALA A 41 0.84 4.80 0.04
N ALA A 42 1.50 5.93 -0.26
CA ALA A 42 1.04 6.88 -1.26
C ALA A 42 0.96 6.27 -2.66
N ALA A 43 1.93 5.44 -3.06
CA ALA A 43 1.89 4.74 -4.33
C ALA A 43 0.83 3.65 -4.39
N LEU A 44 0.62 2.90 -3.30
CA LEU A 44 -0.49 1.96 -3.18
C LEU A 44 -1.82 2.68 -3.38
N LEU A 45 -2.05 3.81 -2.70
CA LEU A 45 -3.29 4.57 -2.81
C LEU A 45 -3.56 5.07 -4.23
N ARG A 46 -2.52 5.51 -4.96
CA ARG A 46 -2.68 5.87 -6.38
C ARG A 46 -3.10 4.66 -7.22
N CYS A 47 -2.50 3.50 -7.00
CA CYS A 47 -2.86 2.28 -7.73
C CYS A 47 -4.28 1.79 -7.36
N MET A 48 -4.73 2.02 -6.12
CA MET A 48 -6.07 1.65 -5.67
C MET A 48 -7.17 2.49 -6.31
N ALA A 49 -6.90 3.75 -6.68
CA ALA A 49 -7.89 4.61 -7.33
C ALA A 49 -8.41 4.02 -8.65
N ASP A 50 -7.54 3.31 -9.39
CA ASP A 50 -7.86 2.70 -10.68
C ASP A 50 -8.05 1.17 -10.58
N TRP A 51 -8.01 0.61 -9.38
CA TRP A 51 -8.09 -0.84 -9.18
C TRP A 51 -9.53 -1.33 -9.28
N GLN A 52 -9.74 -2.38 -10.07
CA GLN A 52 -11.03 -3.06 -10.20
C GLN A 52 -10.94 -4.45 -9.56
N PRO A 53 -11.84 -4.80 -8.63
CA PRO A 53 -11.89 -6.14 -8.06
C PRO A 53 -12.26 -7.16 -9.14
N SER A 54 -11.65 -8.34 -9.08
CA SER A 54 -12.04 -9.46 -9.95
C SER A 54 -13.32 -10.11 -9.44
N ASP A 55 -14.07 -10.74 -10.35
CA ASP A 55 -15.27 -11.52 -9.99
C ASP A 55 -14.98 -12.60 -8.94
N ALA A 56 -13.81 -13.24 -9.05
CA ALA A 56 -13.37 -14.23 -8.08
C ALA A 56 -13.18 -13.64 -6.66
N LEU A 57 -12.70 -12.40 -6.56
CA LEU A 57 -12.58 -11.72 -5.27
C LEU A 57 -13.95 -11.35 -4.71
N ILE A 58 -14.85 -10.86 -5.54
CA ILE A 58 -16.23 -10.52 -5.15
C ILE A 58 -16.93 -11.77 -4.60
N ALA A 59 -16.87 -12.89 -5.32
CA ALA A 59 -17.43 -14.16 -4.88
C ALA A 59 -16.84 -14.65 -3.55
N ALA A 60 -15.54 -14.46 -3.33
CA ALA A 60 -14.90 -14.80 -2.06
C ALA A 60 -15.38 -13.89 -0.91
N MET A 61 -15.63 -12.60 -1.17
CA MET A 61 -16.19 -11.68 -0.18
C MET A 61 -17.62 -12.06 0.21
N ASP A 62 -18.45 -12.43 -0.75
CA ASP A 62 -19.82 -12.88 -0.50
C ASP A 62 -19.83 -14.12 0.40
N GLN A 63 -18.90 -15.05 0.17
CA GLN A 63 -18.78 -16.24 1.02
C GLN A 63 -18.45 -15.90 2.48
N VAL A 64 -17.53 -14.95 2.69
CA VAL A 64 -17.19 -14.48 4.05
C VAL A 64 -18.39 -13.81 4.73
N LEU A 65 -19.23 -13.08 3.99
CA LEU A 65 -20.44 -12.49 4.54
C LEU A 65 -21.48 -13.55 4.92
N ALA A 66 -21.70 -14.54 4.06
CA ALA A 66 -22.59 -15.66 4.35
C ALA A 66 -22.14 -16.46 5.58
N ASP A 67 -20.83 -16.71 5.72
CA ASP A 67 -20.27 -17.40 6.87
C ASP A 67 -20.49 -16.60 8.17
N ARG A 68 -20.38 -15.27 8.11
CA ARG A 68 -20.64 -14.39 9.27
C ARG A 68 -22.12 -14.36 9.67
N GLU A 69 -23.03 -14.35 8.70
CA GLU A 69 -24.47 -14.41 8.95
C GLU A 69 -24.87 -15.73 9.60
N ASN A 70 -24.33 -16.85 9.10
CA ASN A 70 -24.49 -18.16 9.71
C ASN A 70 -23.92 -18.21 11.14
N ASN A 71 -22.83 -17.49 11.42
CA ASN A 71 -22.23 -17.44 12.74
C ASN A 71 -23.01 -16.54 13.73
N LEU A 72 -23.64 -15.46 13.24
CA LEU A 72 -24.54 -14.63 14.04
C LEU A 72 -25.85 -15.36 14.38
N LEU A 73 -26.38 -16.16 13.45
CA LEU A 73 -27.52 -17.04 13.73
C LEU A 73 -27.17 -18.14 14.74
N VAL A 74 -25.93 -18.61 14.79
CA VAL A 74 -25.47 -19.53 15.86
C VAL A 74 -25.45 -18.85 17.24
N ALA A 75 -25.17 -17.54 17.30
CA ALA A 75 -25.22 -16.78 18.56
C ALA A 75 -26.65 -16.53 19.09
N GLU A 76 -27.66 -16.47 18.21
CA GLU A 76 -29.08 -16.36 18.61
C GLU A 76 -29.72 -17.72 19.00
N VAL A 77 -29.19 -18.84 18.51
CA VAL A 77 -29.80 -20.17 18.70
C VAL A 77 -29.29 -20.91 19.96
N ALA A 78 -28.26 -20.39 20.65
CA ALA A 78 -27.77 -21.00 21.89
C ALA A 78 -27.30 -19.93 22.92
N PRO A 79 -28.22 -19.35 23.73
CA PRO A 79 -27.89 -18.36 24.77
C PRO A 79 -27.02 -18.93 25.91
N GLU A 80 -26.87 -20.24 25.97
CA GLU A 80 -26.08 -20.97 26.97
C GLU A 80 -24.55 -20.83 26.82
N TYR A 81 -24.06 -20.28 25.70
CA TYR A 81 -22.63 -19.96 25.52
C TYR A 81 -22.21 -18.59 26.09
N LEU A 82 -23.13 -17.79 26.64
CA LEU A 82 -22.82 -16.51 27.32
C LEU A 82 -22.78 -16.61 28.85
N GLN A 83 -23.04 -17.78 29.45
CA GLN A 83 -23.04 -17.97 30.91
C GLN A 83 -21.91 -18.89 31.41
N GLY A 84 -20.72 -18.73 30.86
CA GLY A 84 -19.56 -19.54 31.20
C GLY A 84 -18.40 -18.76 31.81
N GLU A 85 -18.63 -17.79 32.69
CA GLU A 85 -17.59 -17.23 33.57
C GLU A 85 -18.23 -16.46 34.75
N ARG A 86 -18.77 -17.21 35.71
CA ARG A 86 -18.94 -16.76 37.10
C ARG A 86 -18.69 -17.94 38.03
N ASP A 87 -17.41 -18.12 38.36
CA ASP A 87 -16.83 -18.24 39.72
C ASP A 87 -15.52 -19.06 39.67
#